data_AF-A0AAD1CBY3-F1
#
_entry.id   AF-A0AAD1CBY3-F1
#
_cell.length_a   1.000
_cell.length_b   1.000
_cell.length_c   1.000
_cell.angle_alpha   90.00
_cell.angle_beta   90.00
_cell.angle_gamma   90.00
#
_symmetry.space_group_name_H-M   'P 1'
#
loop_
_entity.id
_entity.type
_entity.pdbx_description
1 polymer ?
#
loop_
_entity_poly.entity_id
_entity_poly.type
_entity_poly.pdbx_seq_one_letter_code
_entity_poly.pdbx_strand_id
1 'polypeptide(L)'
;MQGDRIIDLSYITTEQLPLFLEGQRSLFDLQVKDETGRWYIIEMQRKMEKDYLNRTQLYSCYTYVSQIKKGMKHKDLLPVVIIFYHRSKSFA
;
A
#
# COMPACT_ATOMS: atom_id res chain seq x y z
N MET A 1 1.25 0.27 25.45
CA MET A 1 0.08 0.55 24.59
C MET A 1 -0.22 -0.69 23.79
N GLN A 2 -1.48 -1.08 23.69
CA GLN A 2 -1.93 -2.19 22.84
C GLN A 2 -2.19 -1.61 21.43
N GLY A 3 -1.71 -2.28 20.39
CA GLY A 3 -1.97 -1.86 19.00
C GLY A 3 -3.40 -2.18 18.56
N ASP A 4 -3.85 -1.52 17.49
CA ASP A 4 -5.17 -1.73 16.90
C ASP A 4 -5.25 -3.12 16.22
N ARG A 5 -6.39 -3.80 16.33
CA ARG A 5 -6.57 -5.14 15.76
C ARG A 5 -6.69 -5.09 14.24
N ILE A 6 -5.97 -5.97 13.55
CA ILE A 6 -6.15 -6.20 12.11
C ILE A 6 -7.45 -6.96 11.85
N ILE A 7 -8.29 -6.42 10.97
CA ILE A 7 -9.60 -6.98 10.62
C ILE A 7 -9.70 -7.41 9.16
N ASP A 8 -8.81 -6.93 8.29
CA ASP A 8 -8.77 -7.30 6.87
C ASP A 8 -7.31 -7.40 6.39
N LEU A 9 -7.05 -8.41 5.57
CA LEU A 9 -5.74 -8.67 4.96
C LEU A 9 -5.96 -9.26 3.56
N SER A 10 -5.49 -8.54 2.56
CA SER A 10 -5.53 -8.99 1.16
C SER A 10 -4.12 -9.04 0.56
N TYR A 11 -3.88 -10.10 -0.19
CA TYR A 11 -2.71 -10.22 -1.06
C TYR A 11 -3.10 -9.64 -2.42
N ILE A 12 -2.39 -8.61 -2.88
CA ILE A 12 -2.62 -8.06 -4.22
C ILE A 12 -1.79 -8.90 -5.19
N THR A 13 -2.38 -10.00 -5.69
CA THR A 13 -1.73 -10.85 -6.69
C THR A 13 -1.61 -10.11 -8.01
N THR A 14 -0.49 -10.34 -8.70
CA THR A 14 -0.13 -9.80 -10.03
C THR A 14 -1.16 -10.05 -11.14
N GLU A 15 -2.09 -10.98 -10.94
CA GLU A 15 -2.97 -11.52 -11.99
C GLU A 15 -4.41 -11.00 -11.92
N GLN A 16 -4.81 -10.31 -10.85
CA GLN A 16 -6.20 -9.85 -10.64
C GLN A 16 -6.40 -8.36 -10.95
N LEU A 17 -5.87 -7.87 -12.07
CA LEU A 17 -6.02 -6.48 -12.46
C LEU A 17 -7.17 -6.31 -13.47
N PRO A 18 -8.24 -5.55 -13.17
CA PRO A 18 -9.16 -5.11 -14.20
C PRO A 18 -8.41 -4.20 -15.19
N LEU A 19 -8.48 -4.55 -16.47
CA LEU A 19 -7.92 -3.86 -17.64
C LEU A 19 -8.49 -2.45 -17.80
N PHE A 20 -8.13 -1.52 -16.91
CA PHE A 20 -8.45 -0.11 -17.12
C PHE A 20 -7.17 0.71 -16.92
N LEU A 21 -6.64 1.15 -18.07
CA LEU A 21 -5.55 2.11 -18.32
C LEU A 21 -4.18 1.46 -18.61
N GLU A 22 -3.71 1.71 -19.83
CA GLU A 22 -2.44 1.29 -20.47
C GLU A 22 -1.18 1.86 -19.80
N GLY A 23 -1.07 1.76 -18.48
CA GLY A 23 0.07 2.29 -17.75
C GLY A 23 0.25 1.57 -16.43
N GLN A 24 1.36 0.83 -16.33
CA GLN A 24 1.85 0.07 -15.17
C GLN A 24 1.17 0.43 -13.83
N ARG A 25 0.26 -0.44 -13.38
CA ARG A 25 -0.45 -0.28 -12.10
C ARG A 25 0.07 -1.22 -11.02
N SER A 26 -0.19 -0.75 -9.80
CA SER A 26 0.40 -1.10 -8.52
C SER A 26 0.32 -2.55 -8.08
N LEU A 27 1.46 -3.04 -7.59
CA LEU A 27 1.58 -4.25 -6.80
C LEU A 27 2.14 -3.81 -5.45
N PHE A 28 1.36 -4.00 -4.40
CA PHE A 28 1.87 -4.08 -3.05
C PHE A 28 1.65 -5.50 -2.56
N ASP A 29 2.61 -6.06 -1.84
CA ASP A 29 2.47 -7.47 -1.43
C ASP A 29 1.26 -7.68 -0.51
N LEU A 30 0.99 -6.71 0.38
CA LEU A 30 -0.13 -6.76 1.31
C LEU A 30 -0.84 -5.42 1.42
N GLN A 31 -2.16 -5.47 1.46
CA GLN A 31 -3.02 -4.39 1.93
C GLN A 31 -3.77 -4.86 3.18
N VAL A 32 -3.67 -4.07 4.23
CA VAL A 32 -4.17 -4.44 5.56
C VAL A 32 -5.02 -3.32 6.12
N LYS A 33 -6.12 -3.67 6.77
CA LYS A 33 -7.01 -2.72 7.46
C LYS A 33 -7.10 -3.06 8.93
N ASP A 34 -6.95 -2.04 9.77
CA ASP A 34 -7.23 -2.17 11.20
C ASP A 34 -8.69 -1.84 11.55
N GLU A 35 -9.08 -2.12 12.79
CA GLU A 35 -10.43 -1.86 13.31
C GLU A 35 -10.82 -0.37 13.34
N THR A 36 -9.84 0.54 13.32
CA THR A 36 -10.07 1.99 13.19
C THR A 36 -10.30 2.42 11.74
N GLY A 37 -10.10 1.50 10.80
CA GLY A 37 -10.27 1.67 9.38
C GLY A 37 -9.04 2.18 8.64
N ARG A 38 -7.90 2.38 9.31
CA ARG A 38 -6.67 2.81 8.65
C ARG A 38 -6.14 1.73 7.73
N TRP A 39 -5.54 2.17 6.63
CA TRP A 39 -4.91 1.29 5.67
C TRP A 39 -3.41 1.24 5.88
N TYR A 40 -2.88 0.02 5.90
CA TYR A 40 -1.46 -0.26 5.86
C TYR A 40 -1.18 -0.95 4.54
N ILE A 41 -0.11 -0.51 3.91
CA ILE A 41 0.37 -1.07 2.67
C ILE A 41 1.79 -1.54 2.90
N ILE A 42 2.05 -2.80 2.58
CA ILE A 42 3.33 -3.44 2.86
C ILE A 42 3.96 -3.87 1.54
N GLU A 43 5.21 -3.42 1.35
CA GLU A 43 6.04 -3.76 0.20
C GLU A 43 7.31 -4.47 0.69
N MET A 44 7.56 -5.68 0.20
CA MET A 44 8.71 -6.50 0.55
C MET A 44 9.62 -6.66 -0.66
N GLN A 45 10.83 -6.10 -0.58
CA GLN A 45 11.78 -6.14 -1.68
C GLN A 45 13.01 -7.00 -1.38
N ARG A 46 13.23 -8.03 -2.21
CA ARG A 46 14.42 -8.91 -2.14
C ARG A 46 15.69 -8.23 -2.66
N LYS A 47 15.56 -7.27 -3.56
CA LYS A 47 16.66 -6.47 -4.13
C LYS A 47 16.26 -5.00 -4.11
N MET A 48 17.25 -4.11 -4.08
CA MET A 48 16.99 -2.69 -4.18
C MET A 48 16.75 -2.35 -5.66
N GLU A 49 15.49 -2.16 -6.03
CA GLU A 49 15.10 -1.70 -7.38
C GLU A 49 15.19 -0.18 -7.44
N LYS A 50 15.78 0.40 -8.49
CA LYS A 50 16.03 1.86 -8.56
C LYS A 50 14.75 2.69 -8.47
N ASP A 51 13.65 2.20 -9.03
CA ASP A 51 12.38 2.93 -9.12
C ASP A 51 11.40 2.59 -7.99
N TYR A 52 11.81 1.80 -6.99
CA TYR A 52 10.90 1.32 -5.95
C TYR A 52 10.24 2.46 -5.17
N LEU A 53 10.99 3.52 -4.87
CA LEU A 53 10.50 4.63 -4.06
C LEU A 53 9.43 5.43 -4.82
N ASN A 54 9.70 5.75 -6.09
CA ASN A 54 8.76 6.44 -6.98
C ASN A 54 7.45 5.66 -7.10
N ARG A 55 7.59 4.34 -7.27
CA ARG A 55 6.47 3.41 -7.39
C ARG A 55 5.65 3.36 -6.10
N THR A 56 6.31 3.16 -4.96
CA THR A 56 5.69 3.15 -3.63
C THR A 56 4.94 4.46 -3.34
N GLN A 57 5.54 5.60 -3.68
CA GLN A 57 4.93 6.91 -3.49
C GLN A 57 3.66 7.06 -4.34
N LEU A 58 3.73 6.76 -5.64
CA LEU A 58 2.60 6.85 -6.56
C LEU A 58 1.40 6.05 -6.03
N TYR A 59 1.66 4.84 -5.58
CA TYR A 59 0.60 3.92 -5.17
C TYR A 59 0.01 4.24 -3.81
N SER A 60 0.80 4.83 -2.93
CA SER A 60 0.33 5.34 -1.64
C SER A 60 -0.63 6.51 -1.83
N CYS A 61 -0.31 7.40 -2.78
CA CYS A 61 -1.22 8.47 -3.21
C CYS A 61 -2.53 7.89 -3.76
N TYR A 62 -2.47 6.88 -4.64
CA TYR A 62 -3.67 6.23 -5.17
C TYR A 62 -4.53 5.59 -4.07
N THR A 63 -3.91 4.88 -3.13
CA THR A 63 -4.66 4.25 -2.03
C THR A 63 -5.32 5.30 -1.15
N TYR A 64 -4.63 6.40 -0.86
CA TYR A 64 -5.19 7.52 -0.10
C TYR A 64 -6.43 8.12 -0.78
N VAL A 65 -6.34 8.45 -2.08
CA VAL A 65 -7.47 9.05 -2.81
C VAL A 65 -8.58 8.04 -3.11
N SER A 66 -8.29 6.74 -3.20
CA SER A 66 -9.30 5.70 -3.43
C SER A 66 -10.33 5.57 -2.29
N GLN A 67 -10.00 6.10 -1.10
CA GLN A 67 -10.94 6.16 0.01
C GLN A 67 -12.08 7.17 -0.24
N ILE A 68 -11.90 8.14 -1.15
CA ILE A 68 -12.89 9.18 -1.43
C ILE A 68 -14.18 8.57 -1.95
N LYS A 69 -15.28 8.83 -1.24
CA LYS A 69 -16.66 8.57 -1.70
C LYS A 69 -17.38 9.89 -1.97
N LYS A 70 -18.47 9.83 -2.73
CA LYS A 70 -19.31 11.00 -3.01
C LYS A 70 -19.74 11.65 -1.70
N GLY A 71 -19.43 12.94 -1.54
CA GLY A 71 -19.77 13.73 -0.36
C GLY A 71 -18.72 13.73 0.76
N MET A 72 -17.63 12.95 0.66
CA MET A 72 -16.52 13.03 1.61
C MET A 72 -15.62 14.24 1.33
N LYS A 73 -15.07 14.83 2.39
CA LYS A 73 -14.02 15.85 2.31
C LYS A 73 -12.66 15.20 2.49
N HIS A 74 -11.61 15.84 1.97
CA HIS A 74 -10.23 15.34 2.11
C HIS A 74 -9.80 15.13 3.57
N LYS A 75 -10.30 15.93 4.51
CA LYS A 75 -10.00 15.79 5.94
C LYS A 75 -10.60 14.52 6.58
N ASP A 76 -11.55 13.87 5.90
CA ASP A 76 -12.23 12.67 6.37
C ASP A 76 -11.49 11.39 5.92
N LEU A 77 -10.43 11.52 5.12
CA LEU A 77 -9.61 10.41 4.66
C LEU A 77 -8.72 9.91 5.79
N LEU A 78 -8.64 8.59 5.92
CA LEU A 78 -7.80 7.95 6.90
C LEU A 78 -6.35 7.90 6.39
N PRO A 79 -5.36 7.97 7.29
CA PRO A 79 -3.96 7.87 6.89
C PRO A 79 -3.69 6.52 6.21
N VAL A 80 -2.79 6.56 5.24
CA VAL A 80 -2.19 5.36 4.63
C VAL A 80 -0.77 5.24 5.18
N VAL A 81 -0.49 4.13 5.84
CA VAL A 81 0.85 3.83 6.38
C VAL A 81 1.57 2.90 5.43
N ILE A 82 2.77 3.28 5.04
CA ILE A 82 3.63 2.47 4.17
C ILE A 82 4.67 1.78 5.02
N ILE A 83 4.72 0.45 4.94
CA ILE A 83 5.75 -0.35 5.59
C ILE A 83 6.61 -0.96 4.49
N PHE A 84 7.86 -0.52 4.45
CA PHE A 84 8.84 -1.07 3.53
C PHE A 84 9.77 -2.03 4.26
N TYR A 85 9.86 -3.25 3.75
CA TYR A 85 10.82 -4.23 4.22
C TYR A 85 11.85 -4.53 3.13
N HIS A 86 13.12 -4.28 3.45
CA HIS A 86 14.24 -4.62 2.59
C HIS A 86 15.29 -5.41 3.35
N ARG A 87 15.72 -6.53 2.77
CA ARG A 87 16.84 -7.30 3.28
C ARG A 87 18.14 -6.77 2.68
N SER A 88 18.87 -5.97 3.46
CA SER A 88 20.27 -5.67 3.16
C SER A 88 21.11 -6.94 3.28
N LYS A 89 21.86 -7.30 2.25
CA LYS A 89 23.01 -8.19 2.42
C LYS A 89 24.15 -7.35 2.99
N SER A 90 24.38 -7.45 4.30
CA SER A 90 25.68 -7.11 4.87
C SER A 90 26.69 -8.12 4.33
N PHE A 91 27.45 -7.73 3.32
CA PHE A 91 28.69 -8.42 2.99
C PHE A 91 29.71 -8.00 4.05
N ALA A 92 30.03 -8.93 4.95
CA ALA A 92 31.25 -8.91 5.74
C ALA A 92 32.33 -9.70 4.98
#